data_AF-A0A7L4NPM4-F1
#
_entry.id   AF-A0A7L4NPM4-F1
#
_cell.length_a   1.000
_cell.length_b   1.000
_cell.length_c   1.000
_cell.angle_alpha   90.00
_cell.angle_beta   90.00
_cell.angle_gamma   90.00
#
_symmetry.space_group_name_H-M   'P 1'
#
loop_
_entity.id
_entity.type
_entity.pdbx_description
1 polymer ?
#
loop_
_entity_poly.entity_id
_entity_poly.type
_entity_poly.pdbx_seq_one_letter_code
_entity_poly.pdbx_strand_id
1 'polypeptide(L)'
;VLVLLMLSTRRRRKQPYAMAEEENIHENIVRYDDEGGGEEDTEAFDIAALWNPREAQPAGKPPPEIESLSRRIPQAPLADGGVHGYVLAKLFEADTDLWAPPFDSLQTYMFEGSGSTAESLSSLQSASTDSEQSYDYLTDWGPRFRKLAELYGATDGGGA
;
A
#
# COMPACT_ATOMS: atom_id res chain seq x y z
N VAL A 1 -60.14 20.02 19.30
CA VAL A 1 -58.71 20.15 18.95
C VAL A 1 -57.79 19.88 20.15
N LEU A 2 -57.94 20.57 21.29
CA LEU A 2 -57.15 20.35 22.51
C LEU A 2 -57.19 18.92 23.07
N VAL A 3 -58.34 18.25 22.99
CA VAL A 3 -58.49 16.84 23.43
C VAL A 3 -57.69 15.88 22.54
N LEU A 4 -57.67 16.10 21.22
CA LEU A 4 -56.86 15.31 20.29
C LEU A 4 -55.36 15.52 20.54
N LEU A 5 -54.94 16.73 20.87
CA LEU A 5 -53.57 17.06 21.25
C LEU A 5 -53.17 16.41 22.60
N MET A 6 -54.07 16.41 23.59
CA MET A 6 -53.87 15.72 24.86
C MET A 6 -53.79 14.19 24.69
N LEU A 7 -54.61 13.61 23.81
CA LEU A 7 -54.56 12.19 23.50
C LEU A 7 -53.30 11.81 22.73
N SER A 8 -52.83 12.65 21.79
CA SER A 8 -51.59 12.41 21.04
C SER A 8 -50.35 12.52 21.92
N THR A 9 -50.31 13.51 22.83
CA THR A 9 -49.22 13.68 23.79
C THR A 9 -49.20 12.60 24.87
N ARG A 10 -50.37 12.14 25.37
CA ARG A 10 -50.47 10.98 26.27
C ARG A 10 -50.04 9.67 25.60
N ARG A 11 -50.32 9.47 24.30
CA ARG A 11 -49.84 8.31 23.53
C ARG A 11 -48.32 8.33 23.34
N ARG A 12 -47.71 9.51 23.17
CA ARG A 12 -46.25 9.67 23.05
C ARG A 12 -45.49 9.51 24.38
N ARG A 13 -46.14 9.70 25.52
CA ARG A 13 -45.54 9.54 26.86
C ARG A 13 -45.51 8.10 27.40
N LYS A 14 -45.83 7.10 26.57
CA LYS A 14 -45.76 5.68 26.95
C LYS A 14 -44.86 4.86 26.03
N GLN A 15 -43.71 5.41 25.66
CA GLN A 15 -42.58 4.56 25.29
C GLN A 15 -41.70 4.46 26.55
N PRO A 16 -41.70 3.32 27.26
CA PRO A 16 -40.60 3.05 28.16
C PRO A 16 -39.34 3.10 27.31
N TYR A 17 -38.42 3.95 27.75
CA TYR A 17 -37.04 3.99 27.31
C TYR A 17 -36.56 2.55 27.13
N ALA A 18 -36.21 2.18 25.89
CA ALA A 18 -35.59 0.89 25.61
C ALA A 18 -34.25 0.88 26.34
N MET A 19 -34.23 0.34 27.55
CA MET A 19 -33.03 -0.15 28.19
C MET A 19 -32.65 -1.43 27.44
N ALA A 20 -32.05 -1.28 26.28
CA ALA A 20 -31.59 -2.37 25.45
C ALA A 20 -30.26 -1.96 24.83
N GLU A 21 -29.22 -1.85 25.67
CA GLU A 21 -27.81 -1.98 25.24
C GLU A 21 -26.76 -2.02 26.39
N GLU A 22 -27.15 -2.24 27.65
CA GLU A 22 -26.17 -2.38 28.76
C GLU A 22 -26.12 -3.79 29.38
N GLU A 23 -26.80 -4.77 28.79
CA GLU A 23 -26.75 -6.16 29.24
C GLU A 23 -26.55 -7.05 28.01
N ASN A 24 -25.29 -7.20 27.57
CA ASN A 24 -24.78 -8.35 26.80
C ASN A 24 -23.26 -8.31 26.49
N ILE A 25 -22.45 -7.53 27.22
CA ILE A 25 -20.98 -7.64 27.14
C ILE A 25 -20.39 -8.78 27.98
N HIS A 26 -21.21 -9.47 28.78
CA HIS A 26 -20.76 -10.51 29.70
C HIS A 26 -20.90 -11.94 29.13
N GLU A 27 -21.60 -12.12 28.02
CA GLU A 27 -21.89 -13.44 27.43
C GLU A 27 -20.87 -13.89 26.37
N ASN A 28 -19.86 -13.07 26.07
CA ASN A 28 -18.75 -13.44 25.16
C ASN A 28 -17.47 -13.84 25.91
N ILE A 29 -17.56 -14.16 27.20
CA ILE A 29 -16.43 -14.71 27.97
C ILE A 29 -16.47 -16.24 27.81
N VAL A 30 -15.95 -16.73 26.68
CA VAL A 30 -15.73 -18.15 26.44
C VAL A 30 -14.46 -18.58 27.17
N ARG A 31 -14.50 -19.70 27.88
CA ARG A 31 -13.28 -20.30 28.44
C ARG A 31 -12.46 -20.85 27.27
N TYR A 32 -11.33 -20.21 27.00
CA TYR A 32 -10.39 -20.56 25.92
C TYR A 32 -9.84 -22.00 26.00
N ASP A 33 -10.03 -22.70 27.11
CA ASP A 33 -9.66 -24.12 27.25
C ASP A 33 -10.68 -25.09 26.59
N ASP A 34 -11.87 -24.64 26.18
CA ASP A 34 -12.94 -25.50 25.64
C ASP A 34 -13.14 -25.36 24.11
N GLU A 35 -12.60 -24.28 23.51
CA GLU A 35 -12.61 -24.07 22.06
C GLU A 35 -11.16 -24.17 21.57
N GLY A 36 -10.76 -25.39 21.21
CA GLY A 36 -9.44 -25.71 20.65
C GLY A 36 -9.11 -24.81 19.46
N GLY A 37 -8.47 -23.69 19.76
CA GLY A 37 -8.11 -22.64 18.83
C GLY A 37 -6.82 -22.96 18.10
N GLY A 38 -6.89 -23.93 17.18
CA GLY A 38 -6.03 -23.96 16.00
C GLY A 38 -4.52 -23.93 16.26
N GLU A 39 -4.01 -24.77 17.15
CA GLU A 39 -2.56 -25.02 17.25
C GLU A 39 -2.05 -26.07 16.23
N GLU A 40 -2.90 -26.51 15.28
CA GLU A 40 -2.55 -27.57 14.31
C GLU A 40 -1.52 -27.12 13.25
N ASP A 41 -1.34 -25.81 13.01
CA ASP A 41 -0.37 -25.27 12.03
C ASP A 41 1.01 -24.91 12.62
N THR A 42 1.29 -25.31 13.87
CA THR A 42 2.56 -24.97 14.57
C THR A 42 3.81 -25.62 13.98
N GLU A 43 3.67 -26.61 13.07
CA GLU A 43 4.80 -27.23 12.39
C GLU A 43 5.15 -26.59 11.03
N ALA A 44 4.35 -25.64 10.54
CA ALA A 44 4.54 -25.04 9.21
C ALA A 44 5.71 -24.04 9.14
N PHE A 45 6.29 -23.64 10.28
CA PHE A 45 7.34 -22.63 10.35
C PHE A 45 8.63 -23.18 10.98
N ASP A 46 9.69 -23.31 10.18
CA ASP A 46 11.03 -23.62 10.67
C ASP A 46 11.74 -22.33 11.13
N ILE A 47 11.76 -22.11 12.45
CA ILE A 47 12.41 -20.96 13.09
C ILE A 47 13.92 -20.97 12.82
N ALA A 48 14.54 -22.12 12.53
CA ALA A 48 15.96 -22.19 12.20
C ALA A 48 16.32 -21.48 10.89
N ALA A 49 15.36 -21.31 9.97
CA ALA A 49 15.56 -20.56 8.73
C ALA A 49 15.78 -19.05 8.97
N LEU A 50 15.34 -18.53 10.12
CA LEU A 50 15.59 -17.14 10.53
C LEU A 50 17.00 -16.96 11.12
N TRP A 51 17.72 -18.05 11.39
CA TRP A 51 19.03 -17.96 12.03
C TRP A 51 20.13 -17.72 10.99
N ASN A 52 20.73 -16.52 11.01
CA ASN A 52 21.86 -16.17 10.15
C ASN A 52 23.18 -16.70 10.74
N PRO A 53 23.81 -17.75 10.18
CA PRO A 53 25.01 -18.35 10.76
C PRO A 53 26.25 -17.44 10.71
N ARG A 54 26.19 -16.31 9.99
CA ARG A 54 27.28 -15.33 9.92
C ARG A 54 27.36 -14.40 11.14
N GLU A 55 26.32 -14.35 11.96
CA GLU A 55 26.24 -13.47 13.13
C GLU A 55 26.45 -14.21 14.47
N ALA A 56 26.59 -15.54 14.42
CA ALA A 56 26.89 -16.38 15.57
C ALA A 56 28.38 -16.30 15.95
N GLN A 57 28.80 -15.16 16.52
CA GLN A 57 29.93 -15.16 17.45
C GLN A 57 29.45 -15.62 18.84
N PRO A 58 30.22 -16.46 19.55
CA PRO A 58 29.82 -16.97 20.85
C PRO A 58 30.09 -15.90 21.91
N ALA A 59 29.08 -15.14 22.30
CA ALA A 59 29.16 -14.33 23.51
C ALA A 59 27.84 -14.47 24.27
N GLY A 60 27.85 -15.39 25.23
CA GLY A 60 26.74 -15.77 26.11
C GLY A 60 25.88 -14.62 26.61
N LYS A 61 24.81 -14.34 25.89
CA LYS A 61 23.68 -13.54 26.36
C LYS A 61 22.42 -14.34 26.11
N PRO A 62 21.55 -14.53 27.13
CA PRO A 62 20.24 -15.11 26.89
C PRO A 62 19.44 -14.21 25.94
N PRO A 63 18.42 -14.76 25.24
CA PRO A 63 17.57 -13.99 24.33
C PRO A 63 16.96 -12.79 25.07
N PRO A 64 16.58 -11.70 24.38
CA PRO A 64 15.93 -10.58 25.04
C PRO A 64 14.60 -11.07 25.61
N GLU A 65 14.61 -11.34 26.90
CA GLU A 65 13.43 -11.36 27.74
C GLU A 65 12.66 -10.08 27.40
N ILE A 66 11.40 -10.22 27.01
CA ILE A 66 10.52 -9.09 26.69
C ILE A 66 10.49 -8.23 27.94
N GLU A 67 11.37 -7.22 27.96
CA GLU A 67 11.50 -6.27 29.05
C GLU A 67 10.15 -5.55 29.07
N SER A 68 9.31 -5.99 29.99
CA SER A 68 8.00 -5.44 30.27
C SER A 68 8.05 -3.93 30.12
N LEU A 69 7.09 -3.38 29.38
CA LEU A 69 6.88 -1.97 29.00
C LEU A 69 6.84 -0.96 30.17
N SER A 70 7.30 -1.33 31.36
CA SER A 70 7.76 -0.40 32.37
C SER A 70 9.06 0.26 31.90
N ARG A 71 8.93 1.29 31.05
CA ARG A 71 9.95 2.31 30.83
C ARG A 71 10.48 2.72 32.19
N ARG A 72 11.64 2.18 32.57
CA ARG A 72 12.34 2.48 33.82
C ARG A 72 12.53 3.99 33.85
N ILE A 73 11.72 4.71 34.62
CA ILE A 73 11.83 6.17 34.76
C ILE A 73 13.25 6.43 35.25
N PRO A 74 14.14 7.05 34.44
CA PRO A 74 15.42 7.48 34.96
C PRO A 74 15.08 8.56 36.00
N GLN A 75 15.38 8.29 37.27
CA GLN A 75 15.30 9.33 38.28
C GLN A 75 16.42 10.33 37.97
N ALA A 76 16.08 11.35 37.19
CA ALA A 76 16.96 12.47 36.94
C ALA A 76 17.35 13.09 38.30
N PRO A 77 18.61 13.49 38.50
CA PRO A 77 19.00 14.18 39.72
C PRO A 77 18.07 15.39 39.88
N LEU A 78 17.51 15.57 41.07
CA LEU A 78 16.72 16.76 41.40
C LEU A 78 17.57 17.98 41.04
N ALA A 79 17.21 18.65 39.94
CA ALA A 79 17.74 19.95 39.63
C ALA A 79 17.42 20.87 40.83
N ASP A 80 18.31 21.81 41.10
CA ASP A 80 18.38 22.71 42.27
C ASP A 80 17.16 23.65 42.46
N GLY A 81 16.01 23.35 41.83
CA GLY A 81 14.79 24.17 41.75
C GLY A 81 13.51 23.53 42.32
N GLY A 82 13.63 22.48 43.14
CA GLY A 82 12.50 21.84 43.83
C GLY A 82 11.45 21.20 42.90
N VAL A 83 10.28 20.86 43.45
CA VAL A 83 9.21 20.15 42.72
C VAL A 83 8.67 20.96 41.53
N HIS A 84 8.56 22.28 41.67
CA HIS A 84 8.07 23.15 40.60
C HIS A 84 9.00 23.15 39.37
N GLY A 85 10.31 23.28 39.59
CA GLY A 85 11.30 23.19 38.52
C GLY A 85 11.34 21.81 37.88
N TYR A 86 11.19 20.76 38.69
CA TYR A 86 11.10 19.37 38.19
C TYR A 86 9.87 19.16 37.30
N VAL A 87 8.70 19.64 37.71
CA VAL A 87 7.46 19.50 36.92
C VAL A 87 7.58 20.26 35.60
N LEU A 88 8.14 21.47 35.60
CA LEU A 88 8.38 22.21 34.36
C LEU A 88 9.38 21.52 33.44
N ALA A 89 10.45 20.94 33.99
CA ALA A 89 11.43 20.19 33.22
C ALA A 89 10.80 18.93 32.60
N LYS A 90 9.96 18.20 33.35
CA LYS A 90 9.24 17.03 32.86
C LYS A 90 8.13 17.35 31.86
N LEU A 91 7.48 18.50 32.02
CA LEU A 91 6.51 19.00 31.04
C LEU A 91 7.21 19.30 29.71
N PHE A 92 8.34 20.00 29.75
CA PHE A 92 9.12 20.29 28.54
C PHE A 92 9.64 19.01 27.86
N GLU A 93 10.09 18.02 28.64
CA GLU A 93 10.49 16.70 28.13
C GLU A 93 9.33 15.98 27.41
N ALA A 94 8.12 16.04 27.97
CA ALA A 94 6.93 15.43 27.37
C ALA A 94 6.46 16.18 26.11
N ASP A 95 6.48 17.52 26.12
CA ASP A 95 6.04 18.35 24.99
C ASP A 95 6.98 18.26 23.79
N THR A 96 8.24 17.87 24.02
CA THR A 96 9.25 17.71 22.96
C THR A 96 9.45 16.25 22.53
N ASP A 97 8.60 15.33 23.01
CA ASP A 97 8.69 13.91 22.64
C ASP A 97 8.32 13.71 21.16
N LEU A 98 9.32 13.36 20.36
CA LEU A 98 9.17 13.05 18.93
C LEU A 98 8.41 11.73 18.68
N TRP A 99 8.22 10.89 19.70
CA TRP A 99 7.43 9.67 19.62
C TRP A 99 5.97 9.89 20.02
N ALA A 100 5.58 11.13 20.34
CA ALA A 100 4.19 11.48 20.57
C ALA A 100 3.40 11.44 19.25
N PRO A 101 2.19 10.88 19.23
CA PRO A 101 1.31 10.89 18.06
C PRO A 101 0.94 12.31 17.59
N PRO A 102 0.51 12.50 16.33
CA PRO A 102 0.19 11.46 15.34
C PRO A 102 1.41 10.98 14.55
N PHE A 103 1.48 9.66 14.32
CA PHE A 103 2.46 9.07 13.41
C PHE A 103 2.04 9.27 11.96
N ASP A 104 3.03 9.23 11.06
CA ASP A 104 2.77 9.25 9.62
C ASP A 104 2.02 7.98 9.19
N SER A 105 1.01 8.15 8.35
CA SER A 105 0.27 7.04 7.74
C SER A 105 0.73 6.80 6.31
N LEU A 106 0.93 5.53 5.93
CA LEU A 106 1.12 5.16 4.53
C LEU A 106 -0.25 4.99 3.86
N GLN A 107 -0.42 5.63 2.69
CA GLN A 107 -1.56 5.39 1.83
C GLN A 107 -1.10 4.54 0.63
N THR A 108 -1.55 3.30 0.57
CA THR A 108 -1.28 2.42 -0.55
C THR A 108 -2.27 2.68 -1.68
N TYR A 109 -1.75 2.93 -2.89
CA TYR A 109 -2.55 3.08 -4.10
C TYR A 109 -2.29 1.88 -5.02
N MET A 110 -3.37 1.32 -5.58
CA MET A 110 -3.32 0.12 -6.42
C MET A 110 -4.27 0.21 -7.63
N PHE A 111 -4.68 1.42 -8.00
CA PHE A 111 -5.56 1.62 -9.15
C PHE A 111 -4.75 1.55 -10.45
N GLU A 112 -4.90 0.44 -11.17
CA GLU A 112 -4.22 0.18 -12.44
C GLU A 112 -4.84 0.91 -13.65
N GLY A 113 -6.10 1.33 -13.52
CA GLY A 113 -6.91 1.85 -14.62
C GLY A 113 -8.02 0.89 -15.02
N SER A 114 -8.71 1.23 -16.11
CA SER A 114 -9.90 0.49 -16.59
C SER A 114 -9.64 -0.34 -17.85
N GLY A 115 -8.39 -0.48 -18.29
CA GLY A 115 -8.05 -1.26 -19.49
C GLY A 115 -8.62 -0.69 -20.79
N SER A 116 -8.62 0.63 -20.96
CA SER A 116 -9.13 1.27 -22.18
C SER A 116 -8.27 0.90 -23.40
N THR A 117 -8.92 0.50 -24.49
CA THR A 117 -8.26 0.24 -25.78
C THR A 117 -7.68 1.54 -26.34
N ALA A 118 -6.43 1.53 -26.80
CA ALA A 118 -5.86 2.66 -27.52
C ALA A 118 -6.67 2.89 -28.81
N GLU A 119 -7.28 4.07 -28.94
CA GLU A 119 -8.26 4.38 -30.00
C GLU A 119 -7.65 4.27 -31.40
N SER A 120 -6.46 4.82 -31.63
CA SER A 120 -5.73 4.70 -32.88
C SER A 120 -4.25 5.05 -32.68
N LEU A 121 -3.36 4.23 -33.25
CA LEU A 121 -1.93 4.51 -33.31
C LEU A 121 -1.56 4.91 -34.74
N SER A 122 -0.61 5.81 -34.90
CA SER A 122 -0.08 6.16 -36.21
C SER A 122 0.62 4.96 -36.86
N SER A 123 0.36 4.73 -38.15
CA SER A 123 1.04 3.71 -38.94
C SER A 123 2.52 4.07 -39.12
N LEU A 124 3.42 3.11 -38.85
CA LEU A 124 4.88 3.28 -39.08
C LEU A 124 5.24 3.56 -40.54
N GLN A 125 4.38 3.15 -41.48
CA GLN A 125 4.57 3.35 -42.93
C GLN A 125 4.34 4.78 -43.40
N SER A 126 3.76 5.67 -42.57
CA SER A 126 3.58 7.08 -42.97
C SER A 126 4.90 7.87 -43.04
N ALA A 127 5.99 7.33 -42.49
CA ALA A 127 7.32 7.95 -42.52
C ALA A 127 8.21 7.45 -43.67
N SER A 128 7.84 6.36 -44.36
CA SER A 128 8.46 6.08 -45.66
C SER A 128 7.85 7.07 -46.64
N THR A 129 8.50 8.22 -46.76
CA THR A 129 8.41 9.05 -47.96
C THR A 129 8.46 8.10 -49.14
N ASP A 130 7.40 8.15 -49.94
CA ASP A 130 7.22 7.53 -51.25
C ASP A 130 8.42 7.87 -52.12
N SER A 131 9.57 7.25 -51.82
CA SER A 131 10.84 7.46 -52.51
C SER A 131 10.70 6.71 -53.81
N GLU A 132 10.00 7.38 -54.69
CA GLU A 132 10.19 7.52 -56.12
C GLU A 132 10.61 6.22 -56.77
N GLN A 133 9.68 5.73 -57.60
CA GLN A 133 9.71 4.56 -58.47
C GLN A 133 10.91 4.52 -59.47
N SER A 134 12.12 4.85 -59.01
CA SER A 134 13.39 4.67 -59.69
C SER A 134 13.91 3.28 -59.33
N TYR A 135 14.05 2.46 -60.37
CA TYR A 135 14.56 1.10 -60.26
C TYR A 135 15.91 0.96 -60.97
N ASP A 136 16.66 2.05 -61.10
CA ASP A 136 17.91 2.09 -61.86
C ASP A 136 18.96 1.12 -61.30
N TYR A 137 18.90 0.83 -60.00
CA TYR A 137 19.74 -0.17 -59.33
C TYR A 137 19.55 -1.60 -59.83
N LEU A 138 18.45 -1.93 -60.51
CA LEU A 138 18.23 -3.26 -61.10
C LEU A 138 19.24 -3.57 -62.21
N THR A 139 19.81 -2.54 -62.86
CA THR A 139 20.84 -2.71 -63.89
C THR A 139 22.12 -3.33 -63.32
N ASP A 140 22.43 -3.05 -62.06
CA ASP A 140 23.66 -3.49 -61.39
C ASP A 140 23.54 -4.88 -60.72
N TRP A 141 22.34 -5.44 -60.60
CA TRP A 141 22.11 -6.74 -59.93
C TRP A 141 22.48 -7.97 -60.78
N GLY A 142 22.89 -7.75 -62.03
CA GLY A 142 23.43 -8.79 -62.91
C GLY A 142 22.39 -9.49 -63.80
N PRO A 143 22.81 -10.53 -64.55
CA PRO A 143 22.08 -11.03 -65.72
C PRO A 143 20.71 -11.64 -65.39
N ARG A 144 20.50 -12.11 -64.16
CA ARG A 144 19.21 -12.66 -63.70
C ARG A 144 18.12 -11.59 -63.58
N PHE A 145 18.51 -10.33 -63.35
CA PHE A 145 17.60 -9.19 -63.16
C PHE A 145 17.44 -8.34 -64.41
N ARG A 146 18.12 -8.69 -65.51
CA ARG A 146 18.08 -7.94 -66.79
C ARG A 146 16.66 -7.66 -67.27
N LYS A 147 15.76 -8.64 -67.19
CA LYS A 147 14.36 -8.48 -67.61
C LYS A 147 13.59 -7.47 -66.74
N LEU A 148 13.91 -7.40 -65.45
CA LEU A 148 13.31 -6.41 -64.55
C LEU A 148 13.93 -5.03 -64.78
N ALA A 149 15.24 -4.95 -65.01
CA ALA A 149 15.91 -3.70 -65.36
C ALA A 149 15.38 -3.12 -66.68
N GLU A 150 15.08 -3.95 -67.68
CA GLU A 150 14.47 -3.54 -68.94
C GLU A 150 13.04 -3.02 -68.75
N LEU A 151 12.26 -3.62 -67.85
CA LEU A 151 10.86 -3.24 -67.60
C LEU A 151 10.71 -1.99 -66.72
N TYR A 152 11.67 -1.72 -65.82
CA TYR A 152 11.53 -0.71 -64.77
C TYR A 152 12.67 0.33 -64.69
N GLY A 153 13.80 0.11 -65.38
CA GLY A 153 15.02 0.95 -65.29
C GLY A 153 15.18 1.99 -66.40
N ALA A 154 14.12 2.27 -67.16
CA ALA A 154 14.13 3.30 -68.19
C ALA A 154 12.88 4.17 -68.06
N THR A 155 13.05 5.37 -67.51
CA THR A 155 12.14 6.47 -67.84
C THR A 155 12.51 6.91 -69.26
N ASP A 156 11.54 6.89 -70.18
CA ASP A 156 11.71 7.35 -71.56
C ASP A 156 12.07 8.84 -71.59
N GLY A 157 13.36 9.11 -71.48
CA GLY A 157 14.00 10.37 -71.79
C GLY A 157 14.65 10.30 -73.17
N GLY A 158 13.82 10.33 -74.22
CA GLY A 158 14.25 10.56 -75.61
C GLY A 158 13.89 9.41 -76.55
N GLY A 159 13.13 9.60 -77.62
CA GLY A 159 12.61 10.81 -78.24
C GLY A 159 12.19 10.48 -79.68
N ALA A 160 11.59 11.48 -80.34
CA ALA A 160 11.15 11.55 -81.74
C ALA A 160 9.67 11.18 -82.01
#